data_AF-A0A946IC05-F1
#
_entry.id   AF-A0A946IC05-F1
#
_cell.length_a   1.000
_cell.length_b   1.000
_cell.length_c   1.000
_cell.angle_alpha   90.00
_cell.angle_beta   90.00
_cell.angle_gamma   90.00
#
_symmetry.space_group_name_H-M   'P 1'
#
loop_
_entity.id
_entity.type
_entity.pdbx_description
1 polymer ?
#
loop_
_entity_poly.entity_id
_entity_poly.type
_entity_poly.pdbx_seq_one_letter_code
_entity_poly.pdbx_strand_id
1 'polypeptide(L)' 'MTEFESFRQAVLENDDLQEQVFSIVDTAMSNGSGVGEGLAAIAKAYGYDVSAKEIYVQTNTLGAWWRQRF' A
#
# COMPACT_ATOMS: atom_id res chain seq x y z
N MET A 1 11.00 -12.34 6.86
CA MET A 1 9.96 -11.57 6.15
C MET A 1 10.03 -10.15 6.70
N THR A 2 10.02 -9.13 5.85
CA THR A 2 9.99 -7.73 6.32
C THR A 2 8.56 -7.35 6.72
N GLU A 3 8.38 -6.33 7.56
CA GLU A 3 7.05 -5.78 7.89
C GLU A 3 6.25 -5.42 6.63
N PHE A 4 6.94 -4.87 5.62
CA PHE A 4 6.36 -4.60 4.31
C PHE A 4 5.85 -5.87 3.61
N GLU A 5 6.64 -6.95 3.58
CA GLU A 5 6.22 -8.20 2.95
C GLU A 5 5.06 -8.85 3.72
N SER A 6 5.06 -8.75 5.05
CA SER A 6 3.93 -9.18 5.89
C SER A 6 2.66 -8.39 5.60
N PHE A 7 2.77 -7.06 5.50
CA PHE A 7 1.67 -6.19 5.11
C PHE A 7 1.15 -6.54 3.72
N ARG A 8 2.05 -6.76 2.75
CA ARG A 8 1.69 -7.15 1.39
C ARG A 8 0.92 -8.48 1.34
N GLN A 9 1.34 -9.48 2.12
CA GLN A 9 0.61 -10.74 2.23
C GLN A 9 -0.78 -10.52 2.82
N ALA A 10 -0.89 -9.73 3.89
CA ALA A 10 -2.18 -9.42 4.50
C ALA A 10 -3.13 -8.71 3.54
N VAL A 11 -2.62 -7.78 2.73
CA VAL A 11 -3.41 -7.15 1.66
C VAL A 11 -3.92 -8.23 0.72
N LEU A 12 -3.06 -9.11 0.20
CA LEU A 12 -3.44 -10.18 -0.73
C LEU A 12 -4.46 -11.20 -0.19
N GLU A 13 -4.48 -11.40 1.13
CA GLU A 13 -5.34 -12.38 1.80
C GLU A 13 -6.66 -11.77 2.32
N ASN A 14 -6.79 -10.44 2.31
CA ASN A 14 -7.94 -9.74 2.90
C ASN A 14 -8.55 -8.75 1.90
N ASP A 15 -9.78 -9.05 1.43
CA ASP A 15 -10.50 -8.26 0.44
C ASP A 15 -10.84 -6.84 0.92
N ASP A 16 -11.22 -6.67 2.19
CA ASP A 16 -11.53 -5.35 2.78
C ASP A 16 -10.28 -4.47 2.85
N LEU A 17 -9.13 -5.07 3.17
CA LEU A 17 -7.83 -4.39 3.20
C LEU A 17 -7.36 -4.05 1.78
N GLN A 18 -7.60 -4.95 0.82
CA GLN A 18 -7.39 -4.71 -0.60
C GLN A 18 -8.17 -3.50 -1.09
N GLU A 19 -9.47 -3.39 -0.75
CA GLU A 19 -10.32 -2.27 -1.14
C GLU A 19 -9.84 -0.95 -0.54
N GLN A 20 -9.44 -0.94 0.74
CA GLN A 20 -8.90 0.26 1.39
C GLN A 20 -7.58 0.71 0.76
N VAL A 21 -6.66 -0.22 0.51
CA VAL A 21 -5.41 0.06 -0.20
C VAL A 21 -5.70 0.61 -1.60
N PHE A 22 -6.65 0.02 -2.31
CA PHE A 22 -7.07 0.47 -3.63
C PHE A 22 -7.61 1.91 -3.59
N SER A 23 -8.51 2.22 -2.67
CA SER A 23 -9.09 3.56 -2.51
C SER A 23 -8.03 4.63 -2.23
N ILE A 24 -7.03 4.31 -1.40
CA ILE A 24 -5.90 5.21 -1.13
C ILE A 24 -5.05 5.44 -2.38
N VAL A 25 -4.74 4.37 -3.12
CA VAL A 25 -3.95 4.46 -4.35
C VAL A 25 -4.68 5.28 -5.41
N ASP A 26 -5.97 4.99 -5.65
CA ASP A 26 -6.80 5.70 -6.62
C ASP A 26 -6.94 7.19 -6.28
N THR A 27 -7.22 7.51 -5.01
CA THR A 27 -7.29 8.89 -4.52
C THR A 27 -5.95 9.61 -4.67
N ALA A 28 -4.84 8.96 -4.31
CA ALA A 28 -3.51 9.54 -4.43
C ALA A 28 -3.12 9.82 -5.89
N MET A 29 -3.41 8.89 -6.81
CA MET A 29 -3.16 9.09 -8.24
C MET A 29 -4.05 10.20 -8.83
N SER A 30 -5.33 10.22 -8.49
CA SER A 30 -6.27 11.25 -8.96
C SER A 30 -5.86 12.65 -8.50
N ASN A 31 -5.34 12.76 -7.26
CA ASN A 31 -4.87 14.01 -6.68
C ASN A 31 -3.39 14.34 -6.97
N GLY A 32 -2.69 13.52 -7.76
CA GLY A 32 -1.24 13.66 -8.00
C GLY A 32 -0.38 13.62 -6.74
N SER A 33 -0.90 13.03 -5.66
CA SER A 33 -0.31 12.96 -4.33
C SER A 33 0.49 11.67 -4.13
N GLY A 34 1.44 11.69 -3.19
CA GLY A 34 2.23 10.51 -2.86
C GLY A 34 1.40 9.44 -2.16
N VAL A 35 1.46 8.20 -2.65
CA VAL A 35 0.73 7.05 -2.08
C VAL A 35 1.31 6.57 -0.74
N GLY A 36 2.56 6.93 -0.44
CA GLY A 36 3.33 6.40 0.67
C GLY A 36 2.75 6.68 2.06
N GLU A 37 2.22 7.88 2.29
CA GLU A 37 1.66 8.26 3.60
C GLU A 37 0.35 7.54 3.90
N GLY A 38 -0.54 7.44 2.89
CA GLY A 38 -1.82 6.74 3.06
C GLY A 38 -1.63 5.24 3.32
N LEU A 39 -0.73 4.59 2.59
CA LEU A 39 -0.46 3.17 2.80
C LEU A 39 0.27 2.90 4.12
N ALA A 40 1.15 3.80 4.56
CA ALA A 40 1.81 3.67 5.86
C ALA A 40 0.80 3.79 7.01
N ALA A 41 -0.21 4.67 6.85
CA ALA A 41 -1.32 4.78 7.79
C ALA A 41 -2.16 3.50 7.86
N ILE A 42 -2.51 2.90 6.71
CA ILE A 42 -3.21 1.61 6.67
C ILE A 42 -2.35 0.52 7.31
N ALA A 43 -1.08 0.37 6.91
CA ALA A 43 -0.19 -0.64 7.45
C ALA A 43 -0.13 -0.59 8.98
N LYS A 44 0.01 0.62 9.53
CA LYS A 44 0.01 0.85 10.98
C LYS A 44 -1.32 0.52 11.65
N ALA A 45 -2.46 0.84 11.02
CA ALA A 45 -3.78 0.47 11.53
C ALA A 45 -3.96 -1.05 11.63
N TYR A 46 -3.28 -1.80 10.77
CA TYR A 46 -3.26 -3.27 10.76
C TYR A 46 -2.11 -3.88 11.56
N GLY A 47 -1.36 -3.06 12.31
CA GLY A 47 -0.29 -3.51 13.21
C GLY A 47 1.09 -3.68 12.57
N TYR A 48 1.26 -3.24 11.32
CA TYR A 48 2.55 -3.27 10.61
C TYR A 48 3.27 -1.94 10.74
N ASP A 49 4.54 -1.95 11.16
CA ASP A 49 5.36 -0.75 11.25
C ASP A 49 6.12 -0.54 9.93
N VAL A 50 5.41 0.00 8.93
CA VAL A 50 5.97 0.28 7.60
C VAL A 50 6.04 1.78 7.37
N SER A 51 7.24 2.31 7.12
CA SER A 51 7.38 3.74 6.85
C SER A 51 6.94 4.12 5.44
N ALA A 52 6.46 5.36 5.26
CA ALA A 52 6.13 5.92 3.94
C ALA A 52 7.32 5.90 2.98
N LYS A 53 8.57 5.93 3.50
CA LYS A 53 9.80 5.82 2.71
C LYS A 53 10.03 4.39 2.21
N GLU A 54 9.84 3.39 3.07
CA GLU A 54 9.89 1.98 2.67
C GLU A 54 8.81 1.68 1.64
N ILE A 55 7.60 2.20 1.86
CA ILE A 55 6.54 2.13 0.88
C ILE A 55 6.96 2.83 -0.39
N TYR A 56 7.43 4.08 -0.39
CA TYR A 56 7.82 4.80 -1.60
C TYR A 56 8.89 4.06 -2.43
N VAL A 57 9.93 3.53 -1.77
CA VAL A 57 10.96 2.69 -2.41
C VAL A 57 10.33 1.45 -3.05
N GLN A 58 9.36 0.85 -2.36
CA GLN A 58 8.58 -0.28 -2.85
C GLN A 58 7.45 0.14 -3.82
N THR A 59 7.06 1.42 -3.90
CA THR A 59 5.86 1.91 -4.61
C THR A 59 6.12 2.25 -6.06
N ASN A 60 7.37 2.58 -6.39
CA ASN A 60 7.81 2.51 -7.79
C ASN A 60 7.52 1.11 -8.37
N THR A 61 7.53 0.09 -7.51
CA THR A 61 7.04 -1.27 -7.77
C THR A 61 5.55 -1.47 -7.45
N LEU A 62 4.96 -0.93 -6.37
CA LEU A 62 3.54 -1.14 -6.03
C LEU A 62 2.57 -0.48 -7.03
N GLY A 63 2.82 0.77 -7.45
CA GLY A 63 1.98 1.41 -8.47
C GLY A 63 2.10 0.74 -9.85
N ALA A 64 3.21 0.04 -10.10
CA ALA A 64 3.38 -0.79 -11.29
C ALA A 64 2.77 -2.20 -11.12
N TRP A 65 2.88 -2.78 -9.92
CA TRP A 65 2.34 -4.09 -9.55
C TRP A 65 0.80 -4.05 -9.49
N TRP A 66 0.22 -2.98 -8.95
CA TRP A 66 -1.21 -2.74 -8.95
C TRP A 66 -1.78 -2.56 -10.37
N ARG A 67 -1.08 -1.82 -11.26
CA ARG A 67 -1.40 -1.72 -12.70
C ARG A 67 -1.31 -3.05 -13.48
N GLN A 68 -0.64 -4.06 -12.94
CA GLN A 68 -0.55 -5.39 -13.54
C GLN A 68 -1.55 -6.38 -12.94
N ARG A 69 -2.05 -6.12 -11.74
CA ARG A 69 -2.96 -7.02 -11.01
C ARG A 69 -4.44 -6.74 -11.34
N PHE A 70 -4.75 -5.50 -11.75
CA PHE A 70 -6.05 -4.98 -12.19
C PHE A 70 -5.84 -4.01 -13.36
#